data_AF-A0A1H4G5P3-F1
#
_entry.id   AF-A0A1H4G5P3-F1
#
_cell.length_a   1.000
_cell.length_b   1.000
_cell.length_c   1.000
_cell.angle_alpha   90.00
_cell.angle_beta   90.00
_cell.angle_gamma   90.00
#
_symmetry.space_group_name_H-M   'P 1'
#
loop_
_entity.id
_entity.type
_entity.pdbx_description
1 polymer ?
#
loop_
_entity_poly.entity_id
_entity_poly.type
_entity_poly.pdbx_seq_one_letter_code
_entity_poly.pdbx_strand_id
1 'polypeptide(L)' 'NGTTLCMVTHDPRYADMAKQKLHLLDGRILDTAREAQLHAVGG' A
#
# COMPACT_ATOMS: atom_id res chain seq x y z
N ASN A 1 3.61 -15.50 16.26
CA ASN A 1 4.72 -14.61 15.85
C ASN A 1 4.48 -14.14 14.44
N GLY A 2 4.16 -12.86 14.25
CA GLY A 2 4.00 -12.27 12.92
C GLY A 2 5.34 -11.75 12.39
N THR A 3 5.50 -11.72 11.07
CA THR A 3 6.66 -11.16 10.36
C THR A 3 6.20 -9.97 9.51
N THR A 4 7.02 -8.93 9.42
CA THR A 4 6.76 -7.79 8.51
C THR A 4 7.42 -8.06 7.16
N LEU A 5 6.69 -7.86 6.06
CA LEU A 5 7.19 -8.00 4.70
C LEU A 5 7.06 -6.68 3.94
N CYS A 6 8.11 -6.30 3.22
CA CYS A 6 8.08 -5.26 2.20
C CYS A 6 8.27 -5.92 0.83
N MET A 7 7.45 -5.55 -0.15
CA MET A 7 7.55 -6.06 -1.51
C MET A 7 7.36 -4.94 -2.53
N VAL A 8 7.94 -5.13 -3.72
CA VAL A 8 7.76 -4.24 -4.87
C VAL A 8 7.17 -5.07 -6.00
N THR A 9 6.07 -4.60 -6.57
CA THR A 9 5.38 -5.29 -7.67
C THR A 9 4.81 -4.25 -8.63
N HIS A 10 4.82 -4.57 -9.92
CA HIS A 10 4.07 -3.82 -10.93
C HIS A 10 2.68 -4.43 -11.18
N ASP A 11 2.42 -5.65 -10.67
CA ASP A 11 1.13 -6.31 -10.81
C ASP A 11 0.18 -5.85 -9.68
N PRO A 12 -0.94 -5.18 -10.01
CA PRO A 12 -1.87 -4.65 -9.02
C PRO A 12 -2.50 -5.75 -8.16
N ARG A 13 -2.62 -6.99 -8.67
CA ARG A 13 -3.21 -8.11 -7.92
C ARG A 13 -2.43 -8.42 -6.65
N TYR A 14 -1.09 -8.33 -6.70
CA TYR A 14 -0.25 -8.51 -5.52
C TYR A 14 -0.21 -7.26 -4.64
N ALA A 15 -0.31 -6.06 -5.22
CA ALA A 15 -0.38 -4.82 -4.46
C ALA A 15 -1.66 -4.75 -3.60
N ASP A 16 -2.77 -5.28 -4.09
CA ASP A 16 -4.05 -5.36 -3.38
C ASP A 16 -4.02 -6.27 -2.14
N MET A 17 -3.05 -7.18 -2.06
CA MET A 17 -2.82 -8.00 -0.87
C MET A 17 -2.09 -7.25 0.25
N ALA A 18 -1.48 -6.10 -0.05
CA ALA A 18 -0.70 -5.34 0.91
C ALA A 18 -1.59 -4.48 1.82
N LYS A 19 -1.35 -4.54 3.12
CA LYS A 19 -2.02 -3.68 4.11
C LYS A 19 -1.77 -2.19 3.86
N GLN A 20 -0.59 -1.85 3.33
CA GLN A 20 -0.21 -0.49 2.98
C GLN A 20 0.41 -0.50 1.58
N LYS A 21 -0.09 0.38 0.71
CA LYS A 21 0.43 0.57 -0.65
C LYS A 21 1.19 1.90 -0.71
N LEU A 22 2.37 1.89 -1.30
CA LEU A 22 3.18 3.08 -1.58
C LEU A 22 3.44 3.13 -3.09
N HIS A 23 3.08 4.23 -3.74
CA HIS A 23 3.37 4.42 -5.15
C HIS A 23 4.70 5.17 -5.31
N LEU A 24 5.60 4.60 -6.11
CA LEU A 24 6.91 5.18 -6.41
C LEU A 24 6.94 5.61 -7.87
N LEU A 25 7.29 6.87 -8.12
CA LEU A 25 7.53 7.40 -9.46
C LEU A 25 8.84 8.19 -9.43
N ASP A 26 9.75 7.88 -10.34
CA ASP A 26 11.04 8.57 -10.49
C ASP A 26 11.84 8.69 -9.18
N GLY A 27 11.85 7.63 -8.37
CA GLY A 27 12.56 7.60 -7.09
C GLY A 27 11.96 8.54 -6.03
N ARG A 28 10.68 8.89 -6.17
CA ARG A 28 9.91 9.66 -5.19
C ARG A 28 8.64 8.89 -4.82
N ILE A 29 8.36 8.86 -3.52
CA ILE A 29 7.07 8.38 -3.03
C ILE A 29 6.04 9.45 -3.37
N LEU A 30 5.02 9.07 -4.13
CA LEU A 30 3.89 9.93 -4.38
C LEU A 30 3.03 10.00 -3.12
N ASP A 31 2.52 11.19 -2.80
CA ASP A 31 1.80 11.46 -1.56
C ASP A 31 0.71 10.40 -1.32
N THR A 32 0.76 9.76 -0.15
CA THR A 32 -0.06 8.59 0.22
C THR A 32 -1.41 9.00 0.83
N ALA A 33 -1.72 10.30 0.79
CA ALA A 33 -2.97 10.83 1.27
C ALA A 33 -4.14 10.16 0.52
N ARG A 34 -4.94 9.39 1.27
CA ARG A 34 -6.34 8.96 0.98
C ARG A 34 -6.61 7.47 0.71
N GLU A 35 -5.81 6.51 1.16
CA GLU A 35 -6.30 5.10 1.24
C GLU A 35 -6.57 4.65 2.68
N ALA A 36 -5.76 5.12 3.65
CA ALA A 36 -5.88 4.73 5.06
C ALA A 36 -7.19 5.19 5.75
N GLN A 37 -7.94 6.12 5.16
CA GLN A 37 -9.13 6.72 5.80
C GLN A 37 -10.47 6.14 5.31
N LEU A 38 -10.46 5.27 4.28
CA LEU A 38 -11.68 4.63 3.77
C LEU A 38 -12.04 3.33 4.52
N HIS A 39 -11.05 2.61 5.06
CA HIS A 39 -11.28 1.37 5.83
C HIS A 39 -11.65 1.58 7.30
N ALA A 40 -11.54 2.81 7.82
CA ALA A 40 -11.85 3.11 9.22
C ALA A 40 -13.28 3.64 9.45
N VAL A 41 -14.11 3.78 8.41
CA VAL A 41 -15.47 4.37 8.48
C VAL A 41 -16.57 3.38 8.05
N GLY A 42 -16.27 2.09 7.91
CA GLY A 42 -17.29 1.08 7.60
C GLY A 42 -16.91 -0.30 8.10
N GLY A 43 -17.39 -0.66 9.31
CA GLY A 43 -17.21 -1.97 9.95
C GLY A 43 -17.04 -1.84 11.45
#